data_AF-A0AAV7YK36-F1
#
_entry.id   AF-A0AAV7YK36-F1
#
_cell.length_a   1.000
_cell.length_b   1.000
_cell.length_c   1.000
_cell.angle_alpha   90.00
_cell.angle_beta   90.00
_cell.angle_gamma   90.00
#
_symmetry.space_group_name_H-M   'P 1'
#
loop_
_entity.id
_entity.type
_entity.pdbx_description
1 polymer ?
#
loop_
_entity_poly.entity_id
_entity_poly.type
_entity_poly.pdbx_seq_one_letter_code
_entity_poly.pdbx_strand_id
1 'polypeptide(L)'
;MLSNFLRKQQYNYVRNTFAKSAESVVKKQLQEIRKAGTWKAERIINTQQSASIGVEGTHNKVLNFCANNYLGLSNSPELMEAAKDVIDSHGLGLSSVRFICGTQDIHKKLESMIAQFHRMDDTILYSSCFTANGGLFEGFVDPVKSKVAILSDSLNHASIIDGIRLNKKARRMRYNHIDMQDLENKLIEAQDQDVRIITTDGVFSMDGDVAPLTKICDLADRYDSIVMVDESHATGFFGKTGRGASEYCNVLDRVDLINSTLGKALGGSSGGFTTGKQCYIDMLRQRSRPYLFSNTLAPAVVGASIKVFDILLKSTELRDKLEKNTLYFREKMTNAGFDILAGEHPIIPIMLYEGRLANEFADEMLKRGIYVIGFSYPVVPKGEARIRVQISAGHTKQQLDKAIDAFIEVGVSTTTITRLEPNGSKKYLRFLENSTNFYFPVSSSGDEAIISLYSDTCLFDLYFTTGMDYPTESDDDKLKLSKTQKSHACLSTISLEKKETKNNAQIAQLLYVTSKTDNTTNRLAIKVTVQQTTNIEKTTASLVISVILLAICCLITMIIIVFLSRKGNTDRKR
;
A
#
# COMPACT_ATOMS: atom_id res chain seq x y z
N MET A 1 42.34 -42.11 -18.54
CA MET A 1 42.43 -40.87 -17.73
C MET A 1 42.60 -39.61 -18.59
N LEU A 2 43.59 -39.53 -19.50
CA LEU A 2 43.84 -38.34 -20.33
C LEU A 2 42.63 -37.92 -21.20
N SER A 3 41.91 -38.87 -21.78
CA SER A 3 40.68 -38.63 -22.57
C SER A 3 39.55 -37.99 -21.74
N ASN A 4 39.36 -38.42 -20.47
CA ASN A 4 38.37 -37.82 -19.59
C ASN A 4 38.80 -36.42 -19.11
N PHE A 5 40.09 -36.20 -18.89
CA PHE A 5 40.64 -34.88 -18.57
C PHE A 5 40.44 -33.89 -19.73
N LEU A 6 40.74 -34.32 -20.96
CA LEU A 6 40.57 -33.50 -22.17
C LEU A 6 39.10 -33.21 -22.47
N ARG A 7 38.18 -34.19 -22.31
CA ARG A 7 36.73 -33.95 -22.43
C ARG A 7 36.21 -32.98 -21.36
N LYS A 8 36.72 -33.05 -20.14
CA LYS A 8 36.34 -32.14 -19.05
C LYS A 8 36.87 -30.71 -19.30
N GLN A 9 38.09 -30.59 -19.83
CA GLN A 9 38.67 -29.30 -20.27
C GLN A 9 37.89 -28.71 -21.45
N GLN A 10 37.52 -29.52 -22.44
CA GLN A 10 36.76 -29.07 -23.61
C GLN A 10 35.31 -28.71 -23.23
N TYR A 11 34.67 -29.48 -22.34
CA TYR A 11 33.35 -29.15 -21.77
C TYR A 11 33.40 -27.87 -20.93
N ASN A 12 34.44 -27.68 -20.11
CA ASN A 12 34.63 -26.45 -19.34
C ASN A 12 34.96 -25.25 -20.24
N TYR A 13 35.71 -25.43 -21.32
CA TYR A 13 35.99 -24.39 -22.30
C TYR A 13 34.71 -24.00 -23.05
N VAL A 14 33.98 -24.95 -23.66
CA VAL A 14 32.70 -24.67 -24.32
C VAL A 14 31.69 -24.08 -23.33
N ARG A 15 31.58 -24.62 -22.12
CA ARG A 15 30.74 -24.05 -21.07
C ARG A 15 31.20 -22.65 -20.72
N ASN A 16 32.48 -22.32 -20.60
CA ASN A 16 32.95 -20.97 -20.26
C ASN A 16 32.93 -19.98 -21.43
N THR A 17 32.94 -20.44 -22.67
CA THR A 17 32.84 -19.61 -23.87
C THR A 17 31.37 -19.30 -24.22
N PHE A 18 30.43 -20.20 -23.87
CA PHE A 18 28.98 -20.00 -24.03
C PHE A 18 28.26 -19.62 -22.71
N ALA A 19 28.88 -19.80 -21.55
CA ALA A 19 28.56 -19.10 -20.31
C ALA A 19 29.09 -17.67 -20.50
N LYS A 20 28.26 -16.66 -20.72
CA LYS A 20 27.14 -16.35 -19.83
C LYS A 20 26.23 -15.26 -20.43
N SER A 21 25.74 -15.43 -21.66
CA SER A 21 24.77 -14.47 -22.23
C SER A 21 23.54 -14.30 -21.31
N ALA A 22 23.02 -15.42 -20.78
CA ALA A 22 21.92 -15.42 -19.82
C ALA A 22 22.27 -14.73 -18.48
N GLU A 23 23.44 -15.01 -17.88
CA GLU A 23 23.85 -14.32 -16.64
C GLU A 23 24.16 -12.84 -16.88
N SER A 24 24.66 -12.46 -18.05
CA SER A 24 24.84 -11.05 -18.43
C SER A 24 23.49 -10.32 -18.47
N VAL A 25 22.47 -10.94 -19.07
CA VAL A 25 21.09 -10.44 -19.06
C VAL A 25 20.58 -10.28 -17.64
N VAL A 26 20.72 -11.30 -16.79
CA VAL A 26 20.30 -11.23 -15.38
C VAL A 26 21.06 -10.15 -14.61
N LYS A 27 22.38 -10.05 -14.76
CA LYS A 27 23.19 -9.00 -14.10
C LYS A 27 22.76 -7.60 -14.54
N LYS A 28 22.46 -7.41 -15.83
CA LYS A 28 21.93 -6.14 -16.35
C LYS A 28 20.59 -5.81 -15.69
N GLN A 29 19.66 -6.77 -15.59
CA GLN A 29 18.39 -6.59 -14.90
C GLN A 29 18.58 -6.25 -13.41
N LEU A 30 19.52 -6.90 -12.72
CA LEU A 30 19.84 -6.57 -11.32
C LEU A 30 20.40 -5.15 -11.17
N GLN A 31 21.23 -4.69 -12.11
CA GLN A 31 21.71 -3.31 -12.14
C GLN A 31 20.57 -2.32 -12.41
N GLU A 32 19.61 -2.65 -13.27
CA GLU A 32 18.41 -1.85 -13.53
C GLU A 32 17.55 -1.72 -12.26
N ILE A 33 17.32 -2.82 -11.53
CA ILE A 33 16.60 -2.81 -10.24
C ILE A 33 17.30 -1.91 -9.21
N ARG A 34 18.64 -1.98 -9.13
CA ARG A 34 19.43 -1.12 -8.23
C ARG A 34 19.33 0.35 -8.63
N LYS A 35 19.49 0.67 -9.92
CA LYS A 35 19.37 2.04 -10.44
C LYS A 35 17.96 2.60 -10.26
N ALA A 36 16.94 1.76 -10.33
CA ALA A 36 15.55 2.14 -10.09
C ALA A 36 15.22 2.35 -8.60
N GLY A 37 16.12 2.01 -7.67
CA GLY A 37 15.88 2.11 -6.24
C GLY A 37 14.88 1.08 -5.69
N THR A 38 14.49 0.07 -6.49
CA THR A 38 13.50 -0.96 -6.10
C THR A 38 14.16 -2.24 -5.58
N TRP A 39 15.46 -2.19 -5.27
CA TRP A 39 16.17 -3.31 -4.66
C TRP A 39 15.61 -3.58 -3.26
N LYS A 40 15.10 -4.80 -3.04
CA LYS A 40 14.58 -5.21 -1.74
C LYS A 40 15.71 -5.82 -0.93
N ALA A 41 16.06 -5.18 0.20
CA ALA A 41 16.98 -5.74 1.17
C ALA A 41 16.17 -6.35 2.33
N GLU A 42 16.51 -7.58 2.70
CA GLU A 42 15.87 -8.27 3.82
C GLU A 42 16.55 -7.87 5.13
N ARG A 43 15.76 -7.56 6.16
CA ARG A 43 16.26 -7.34 7.53
C ARG A 43 16.12 -8.64 8.31
N ILE A 44 17.19 -9.03 9.00
CA ILE A 44 17.24 -10.31 9.72
C ILE A 44 16.67 -10.11 11.13
N ILE A 45 15.59 -10.84 11.44
CA ILE A 45 15.01 -10.90 12.79
C ILE A 45 15.66 -12.08 13.53
N ASN A 46 16.23 -11.83 14.70
CA ASN A 46 17.01 -12.82 15.45
C ASN A 46 16.36 -13.25 16.79
N THR A 47 15.08 -12.93 16.98
CA THR A 47 14.26 -13.36 18.12
C THR A 47 12.98 -14.03 17.64
N GLN A 48 12.23 -14.66 18.55
CA GLN A 48 10.85 -15.06 18.26
C GLN A 48 10.00 -13.86 17.79
N GLN A 49 9.01 -14.12 16.95
CA GLN A 49 8.08 -13.09 16.46
C GLN A 49 7.15 -12.63 17.58
N SER A 50 7.15 -11.33 17.90
CA SER A 50 6.27 -10.75 18.92
C SER A 50 6.10 -9.24 18.69
N ALA A 51 5.41 -8.55 19.59
CA ALA A 51 5.35 -7.08 19.57
C ALA A 51 6.72 -6.42 19.73
N SER A 52 7.71 -7.08 20.35
CA SER A 52 9.07 -6.57 20.56
C SER A 52 10.11 -7.59 20.09
N ILE A 53 10.87 -7.23 19.05
CA ILE A 53 11.77 -8.15 18.34
C ILE A 53 13.20 -7.60 18.27
N GLY A 54 14.17 -8.49 18.14
CA GLY A 54 15.53 -8.13 17.76
C GLY A 54 15.69 -8.11 16.24
N VAL A 55 16.27 -7.03 15.70
CA VAL A 55 16.58 -6.88 14.28
C VAL A 55 18.08 -6.63 14.14
N GLU A 56 18.76 -7.39 13.28
CA GLU A 56 20.19 -7.24 13.06
C GLU A 56 20.54 -5.81 12.60
N GLY A 57 21.62 -5.25 13.16
CA GLY A 57 22.01 -3.86 12.96
C GLY A 57 21.31 -2.84 13.86
N THR A 58 20.40 -3.27 14.75
CA THR A 58 19.82 -2.40 15.79
C THR A 58 20.45 -2.69 17.17
N HIS A 59 20.62 -1.65 18.00
CA HIS A 59 21.25 -1.80 19.33
C HIS A 59 20.31 -2.41 20.38
N ASN A 60 19.01 -2.19 20.26
CA ASN A 60 17.97 -2.63 21.21
C ASN A 60 16.83 -3.30 20.45
N LYS A 61 15.99 -4.07 21.16
CA LYS A 61 14.74 -4.58 20.59
C LYS A 61 13.87 -3.41 20.08
N VAL A 62 13.22 -3.64 18.95
CA VAL A 62 12.32 -2.69 18.29
C VAL A 62 10.88 -3.19 18.37
N LEU A 63 9.91 -2.28 18.33
CA LEU A 63 8.49 -2.62 18.31
C LEU A 63 8.05 -2.94 16.89
N ASN A 64 7.46 -4.12 16.68
CA ASN A 64 7.06 -4.57 15.35
C ASN A 64 5.64 -4.12 15.01
N PHE A 65 5.50 -3.31 13.96
CA PHE A 65 4.24 -2.79 13.44
C PHE A 65 4.02 -3.14 11.96
N CYS A 66 4.76 -4.12 11.44
CA CYS A 66 4.64 -4.60 10.04
C CYS A 66 4.57 -6.13 9.93
N ALA A 67 4.15 -6.82 11.00
CA ALA A 67 3.87 -8.25 10.96
C ALA A 67 2.39 -8.53 10.76
N ASN A 68 2.09 -9.61 10.03
CA ASN A 68 0.73 -10.16 9.91
C ASN A 68 0.30 -10.99 11.15
N ASN A 69 0.98 -10.81 12.31
CA ASN A 69 0.68 -11.52 13.55
C ASN A 69 -0.43 -10.81 14.34
N TYR A 70 -1.63 -10.74 13.74
CA TYR A 70 -2.75 -9.92 14.23
C TYR A 70 -3.22 -10.30 15.64
N LEU A 71 -3.26 -11.60 15.96
CA LEU A 71 -3.70 -12.07 17.27
C LEU A 71 -2.55 -12.23 18.29
N GLY A 72 -1.31 -11.96 17.89
CA GLY A 72 -0.14 -12.13 18.77
C GLY A 72 0.20 -13.59 19.06
N LEU A 73 -0.24 -14.54 18.23
CA LEU A 73 -0.14 -15.98 18.48
C LEU A 73 1.17 -16.61 18.00
N SER A 74 1.98 -15.93 17.16
CA SER A 74 3.20 -16.51 16.58
C SER A 74 4.27 -16.97 17.57
N ASN A 75 4.24 -16.51 18.81
CA ASN A 75 5.11 -17.00 19.89
C ASN A 75 4.31 -17.47 21.12
N SER A 76 3.04 -17.86 20.94
CA SER A 76 2.21 -18.35 22.03
C SER A 76 2.79 -19.64 22.63
N PRO A 77 3.05 -19.69 23.96
CA PRO A 77 3.53 -20.90 24.62
C PRO A 77 2.62 -22.11 24.40
N GLU A 78 1.30 -21.91 24.44
CA GLU A 78 0.32 -22.98 24.25
C GLU A 78 0.34 -23.58 22.84
N LEU A 79 0.58 -22.75 21.81
CA LEU A 79 0.70 -23.23 20.43
C LEU A 79 2.02 -23.96 20.20
N MET A 80 3.11 -23.43 20.77
CA MET A 80 4.42 -24.08 20.69
C MET A 80 4.38 -25.45 21.37
N GLU A 81 3.68 -25.58 22.50
CA GLU A 81 3.52 -26.87 23.17
C GLU A 81 2.67 -27.84 22.37
N ALA A 82 1.51 -27.39 21.86
CA ALA A 82 0.68 -28.21 20.98
C ALA A 82 1.44 -28.69 19.72
N ALA A 83 2.36 -27.89 19.19
CA ALA A 83 3.22 -28.29 18.09
C ALA A 83 4.21 -29.40 18.50
N LYS A 84 4.82 -29.31 19.68
CA LYS A 84 5.76 -30.33 20.21
C LYS A 84 5.04 -31.63 20.52
N ASP A 85 3.88 -31.58 21.18
CA ASP A 85 3.08 -32.77 21.49
C ASP A 85 2.74 -33.55 20.22
N VAL A 86 2.43 -32.84 19.14
CA VAL A 86 2.15 -33.45 17.85
C VAL A 86 3.42 -33.95 17.16
N ILE A 87 4.57 -33.29 17.31
CA ILE A 87 5.86 -33.84 16.85
C ILE A 87 6.16 -35.17 17.55
N ASP A 88 5.99 -35.24 18.87
CA ASP A 88 6.30 -36.43 19.66
C ASP A 88 5.38 -37.61 19.33
N SER A 89 4.11 -37.33 19.01
CA SER A 89 3.11 -38.37 18.70
C SER A 89 3.01 -38.75 17.21
N HIS A 90 3.22 -37.80 16.29
CA HIS A 90 2.98 -37.98 14.84
C HIS A 90 4.23 -37.82 13.97
N GLY A 91 5.37 -37.44 14.57
CA GLY A 91 6.64 -37.21 13.90
C GLY A 91 6.77 -35.84 13.25
N LEU A 92 7.95 -35.59 12.67
CA LEU A 92 8.28 -34.29 12.05
C LEU A 92 7.61 -34.06 10.70
N GLY A 93 7.40 -35.12 9.92
CA GLY A 93 6.92 -35.03 8.54
C GLY A 93 6.62 -36.41 7.95
N LEU A 94 5.88 -36.41 6.84
CA LEU A 94 5.27 -37.64 6.28
C LEU A 94 5.93 -38.08 4.97
N SER A 95 6.80 -37.24 4.40
CA SER A 95 7.50 -37.49 3.12
C SER A 95 6.57 -37.94 1.98
N SER A 96 5.31 -37.48 2.00
CA SER A 96 4.26 -37.96 1.10
C SER A 96 3.16 -36.93 0.92
N VAL A 97 2.42 -37.08 -0.18
CA VAL A 97 1.19 -36.35 -0.49
C VAL A 97 0.00 -36.98 0.24
N ARG A 98 -1.11 -36.26 0.36
CA ARG A 98 -2.29 -36.68 1.14
C ARG A 98 -2.83 -38.06 0.77
N PHE A 99 -2.99 -38.37 -0.51
CA PHE A 99 -3.69 -39.59 -0.95
C PHE A 99 -2.85 -40.87 -0.88
N ILE A 100 -1.51 -40.79 -0.85
CA ILE A 100 -0.64 -41.98 -0.83
C ILE A 100 -0.48 -42.47 0.61
N CYS A 101 0.21 -41.69 1.44
CA CYS A 101 0.41 -41.99 2.86
C CYS A 101 0.68 -40.72 3.68
N GLY A 102 0.23 -39.56 3.16
CA GLY A 102 0.44 -38.26 3.78
C GLY A 102 -0.76 -37.76 4.60
N THR A 103 -1.80 -38.55 4.86
CA THR A 103 -2.95 -38.13 5.68
C THR A 103 -2.92 -38.82 7.04
N GLN A 104 -2.70 -38.02 8.09
CA GLN A 104 -2.94 -38.43 9.48
C GLN A 104 -4.31 -37.94 9.97
N ASP A 105 -4.82 -38.53 11.05
CA ASP A 105 -6.06 -38.15 11.74
C ASP A 105 -6.09 -36.65 12.11
N ILE A 106 -4.96 -36.10 12.56
CA ILE A 106 -4.84 -34.66 12.90
C ILE A 106 -5.15 -33.73 11.72
N HIS A 107 -4.91 -34.16 10.47
CA HIS A 107 -5.24 -33.37 9.29
C HIS A 107 -6.75 -33.28 9.10
N LYS A 108 -7.46 -34.40 9.28
CA LYS A 108 -8.92 -34.46 9.22
C LYS A 108 -9.57 -33.71 10.37
N LYS A 109 -8.98 -33.79 11.56
CA LYS A 109 -9.41 -32.99 12.71
C LYS A 109 -9.31 -31.49 12.42
N LEU A 110 -8.18 -31.03 11.87
CA LEU A 110 -8.01 -29.62 11.48
C LEU A 110 -9.02 -29.19 10.41
N GLU A 111 -9.22 -30.00 9.35
CA GLU A 111 -10.22 -29.73 8.32
C GLU A 111 -11.63 -29.54 8.91
N SER A 112 -12.04 -30.44 9.81
CA SER A 112 -13.33 -30.37 10.48
C SER A 112 -13.49 -29.12 11.36
N MET A 113 -12.45 -28.76 12.12
CA MET A 113 -12.49 -27.56 12.97
C MET A 113 -12.56 -26.27 12.15
N ILE A 114 -11.85 -26.19 11.01
CA ILE A 114 -11.94 -25.06 10.09
C ILE A 114 -13.36 -24.95 9.50
N ALA A 115 -13.93 -26.07 9.04
CA ALA A 115 -15.28 -26.11 8.49
C ALA A 115 -16.31 -25.66 9.55
N GLN A 116 -16.20 -26.16 10.78
CA GLN A 116 -17.02 -25.73 11.91
C GLN A 116 -16.90 -24.24 12.19
N PHE A 117 -15.68 -23.69 12.18
CA PHE A 117 -15.45 -22.28 12.43
C PHE A 117 -16.15 -21.39 11.40
N HIS A 118 -16.02 -21.73 10.11
CA HIS A 118 -16.65 -20.98 9.01
C HIS A 118 -18.12 -21.32 8.74
N ARG A 119 -18.67 -22.34 9.41
CA ARG A 119 -20.03 -22.89 9.16
C ARG A 119 -20.21 -23.44 7.75
N MET A 120 -19.18 -24.16 7.29
CA MET A 120 -19.15 -24.81 5.98
C MET A 120 -19.18 -26.33 6.12
N ASP A 121 -19.44 -27.03 5.02
CA ASP A 121 -19.55 -28.50 5.02
C ASP A 121 -18.20 -29.18 5.29
N ASP A 122 -17.15 -28.79 4.57
CA ASP A 122 -15.83 -29.44 4.64
C ASP A 122 -14.69 -28.45 4.35
N THR A 123 -13.45 -28.91 4.55
CA THR A 123 -12.22 -28.17 4.27
C THR A 123 -11.17 -29.06 3.61
N ILE A 124 -10.34 -28.45 2.78
CA ILE A 124 -9.13 -29.04 2.20
C ILE A 124 -7.89 -28.21 2.55
N LEU A 125 -6.83 -28.87 3.00
CA LEU A 125 -5.58 -28.24 3.42
C LEU A 125 -4.54 -28.14 2.29
N TYR A 126 -3.76 -27.06 2.31
CA TYR A 126 -2.67 -26.75 1.40
C TYR A 126 -1.43 -26.27 2.16
N SER A 127 -0.27 -26.32 1.51
CA SER A 127 1.01 -25.80 2.04
C SER A 127 1.01 -24.29 2.29
N SER A 128 0.12 -23.54 1.63
CA SER A 128 -0.08 -22.09 1.82
C SER A 128 -1.42 -21.67 1.20
N CYS A 129 -1.93 -20.49 1.55
CA CYS A 129 -3.06 -19.92 0.81
C CYS A 129 -2.68 -19.57 -0.64
N PHE A 130 -1.40 -19.34 -0.93
CA PHE A 130 -0.93 -19.15 -2.30
C PHE A 130 -1.22 -20.39 -3.15
N THR A 131 -0.93 -21.58 -2.61
CA THR A 131 -1.19 -22.86 -3.28
C THR A 131 -2.66 -23.25 -3.26
N ALA A 132 -3.44 -22.86 -2.24
CA ALA A 132 -4.89 -22.99 -2.24
C ALA A 132 -5.53 -22.21 -3.41
N ASN A 133 -5.20 -20.92 -3.55
CA ASN A 133 -5.64 -20.08 -4.66
C ASN A 133 -5.16 -20.61 -6.02
N GLY A 134 -3.89 -21.00 -6.11
CA GLY A 134 -3.31 -21.55 -7.34
C GLY A 134 -3.97 -22.86 -7.80
N GLY A 135 -4.40 -23.70 -6.85
CA GLY A 135 -5.03 -24.99 -7.12
C GLY A 135 -6.55 -24.94 -7.32
N LEU A 136 -7.18 -23.80 -7.02
CA LEU A 136 -8.63 -23.63 -7.07
C LEU A 136 -9.16 -23.68 -8.50
N PHE A 137 -8.83 -22.68 -9.31
CA PHE A 137 -9.51 -22.43 -10.59
C PHE A 137 -9.29 -23.51 -11.65
N GLU A 138 -8.11 -24.14 -11.68
CA GLU A 138 -7.84 -25.25 -12.61
C GLU A 138 -8.53 -26.55 -12.15
N GLY A 139 -8.64 -26.78 -10.83
CA GLY A 139 -9.23 -27.99 -10.26
C GLY A 139 -10.76 -27.99 -10.25
N PHE A 140 -11.38 -26.81 -10.21
CA PHE A 140 -12.78 -26.65 -9.84
C PHE A 140 -13.79 -27.04 -10.93
N VAL A 141 -13.57 -26.66 -12.19
CA VAL A 141 -14.47 -27.00 -13.31
C VAL A 141 -13.64 -27.55 -14.45
N ASP A 142 -14.08 -28.65 -15.08
CA ASP A 142 -13.42 -29.18 -16.27
C ASP A 142 -13.64 -28.23 -17.46
N PRO A 143 -12.60 -27.49 -17.88
CA PRO A 143 -12.79 -26.51 -18.93
C PRO A 143 -12.82 -27.15 -20.32
N VAL A 144 -12.71 -28.48 -20.44
CA VAL A 144 -13.03 -29.22 -21.67
C VAL A 144 -14.54 -29.37 -21.83
N LYS A 145 -15.29 -29.42 -20.72
CA LYS A 145 -16.71 -29.78 -20.70
C LYS A 145 -17.65 -28.63 -20.42
N SER A 146 -17.14 -27.54 -19.84
CA SER A 146 -17.94 -26.37 -19.49
C SER A 146 -17.20 -25.07 -19.81
N LYS A 147 -17.96 -24.06 -20.27
CA LYS A 147 -17.50 -22.69 -20.44
C LYS A 147 -17.51 -21.99 -19.07
N VAL A 148 -16.41 -21.36 -18.70
CA VAL A 148 -16.23 -20.75 -17.38
C VAL A 148 -15.80 -19.31 -17.53
N ALA A 149 -16.49 -18.38 -16.86
CA ALA A 149 -15.98 -17.04 -16.60
C ALA A 149 -15.49 -16.90 -15.16
N ILE A 150 -14.34 -16.25 -15.00
CA ILE A 150 -13.82 -15.85 -13.70
C ILE A 150 -13.74 -14.32 -13.67
N LEU A 151 -14.50 -13.73 -12.76
CA LEU A 151 -14.62 -12.30 -12.54
C LEU A 151 -13.78 -11.92 -11.32
N SER A 152 -12.68 -11.20 -11.53
CA SER A 152 -11.68 -10.89 -10.50
C SER A 152 -11.58 -9.40 -10.27
N ASP A 153 -11.57 -8.99 -9.00
CA ASP A 153 -11.23 -7.62 -8.63
C ASP A 153 -9.81 -7.28 -9.13
N SER A 154 -9.60 -6.03 -9.54
CA SER A 154 -8.33 -5.56 -10.07
C SER A 154 -7.17 -5.54 -9.07
N LEU A 155 -7.46 -5.50 -7.75
CA LEU A 155 -6.48 -5.51 -6.67
C LEU A 155 -6.37 -6.84 -5.92
N ASN A 156 -7.02 -7.89 -6.43
CA ASN A 156 -6.89 -9.23 -5.87
C ASN A 156 -5.43 -9.66 -5.68
N HIS A 157 -5.20 -10.44 -4.63
CA HIS A 157 -3.87 -10.92 -4.31
C HIS A 157 -3.24 -11.69 -5.49
N ALA A 158 -1.91 -11.58 -5.63
CA ALA A 158 -1.16 -12.19 -6.72
C ALA A 158 -1.42 -13.70 -6.89
N SER A 159 -1.67 -14.43 -5.80
CA SER A 159 -2.00 -15.85 -5.87
C SER A 159 -3.33 -16.16 -6.56
N ILE A 160 -4.33 -15.29 -6.41
CA ILE A 160 -5.61 -15.41 -7.14
C ILE A 160 -5.35 -15.18 -8.62
N ILE A 161 -4.65 -14.09 -8.96
CA ILE A 161 -4.29 -13.73 -10.34
C ILE A 161 -3.53 -14.89 -11.01
N ASP A 162 -2.54 -15.46 -10.34
CA ASP A 162 -1.74 -16.56 -10.87
C ASP A 162 -2.56 -17.86 -10.97
N GLY A 163 -3.44 -18.15 -10.01
CA GLY A 163 -4.38 -19.27 -10.11
C GLY A 163 -5.32 -19.15 -11.32
N ILE A 164 -5.89 -17.96 -11.56
CA ILE A 164 -6.71 -17.68 -12.74
C ILE A 164 -5.89 -17.87 -14.03
N ARG A 165 -4.61 -17.47 -14.01
CA ARG A 165 -3.70 -17.61 -15.16
C ARG A 165 -3.40 -19.07 -15.51
N LEU A 166 -3.45 -19.98 -14.55
CA LEU A 166 -3.28 -21.42 -14.80
C LEU A 166 -4.49 -22.03 -15.52
N ASN A 167 -5.70 -21.50 -15.31
CA ASN A 167 -6.86 -21.91 -16.09
C ASN A 167 -6.85 -21.24 -17.47
N LYS A 168 -6.21 -21.88 -18.46
CA LYS A 168 -6.01 -21.35 -19.82
C LYS A 168 -7.28 -21.18 -20.65
N LYS A 169 -8.37 -21.82 -20.25
CA LYS A 169 -9.61 -21.90 -21.03
C LYS A 169 -10.74 -21.04 -20.46
N ALA A 170 -10.67 -20.67 -19.18
CA ALA A 170 -11.64 -19.76 -18.59
C ALA A 170 -11.55 -18.36 -19.23
N ARG A 171 -12.71 -17.74 -19.46
CA ARG A 171 -12.83 -16.32 -19.80
C ARG A 171 -12.49 -15.50 -18.56
N ARG A 172 -11.40 -14.74 -18.62
CA ARG A 172 -10.91 -13.93 -17.50
C ARG A 172 -11.44 -12.51 -17.64
N MET A 173 -12.15 -12.05 -16.63
CA MET A 173 -12.82 -10.75 -16.65
C MET A 173 -12.38 -9.98 -15.42
N ARG A 174 -11.57 -8.94 -15.61
CA ARG A 174 -11.13 -8.08 -14.50
C ARG A 174 -12.11 -6.93 -14.40
N TYR A 175 -12.67 -6.70 -13.22
CA TYR A 175 -13.47 -5.52 -12.92
C TYR A 175 -12.66 -4.53 -12.07
N ASN A 176 -13.00 -3.25 -12.15
CA ASN A 176 -12.36 -2.20 -11.36
C ASN A 176 -12.57 -2.42 -9.86
N HIS A 177 -11.58 -2.03 -9.06
CA HIS A 177 -11.57 -2.27 -7.62
C HIS A 177 -12.85 -1.78 -6.92
N ILE A 178 -13.57 -2.70 -6.25
CA ILE A 178 -14.81 -2.42 -5.50
C ILE A 178 -15.94 -1.80 -6.38
N ASP A 179 -15.79 -1.82 -7.70
CA ASP A 179 -16.77 -1.26 -8.64
C ASP A 179 -17.86 -2.29 -8.98
N MET A 180 -18.98 -2.20 -8.27
CA MET A 180 -20.12 -3.11 -8.45
C MET A 180 -20.83 -2.90 -9.79
N GLN A 181 -20.73 -1.71 -10.39
CA GLN A 181 -21.32 -1.46 -11.70
C GLN A 181 -20.51 -2.14 -12.79
N ASP A 182 -19.18 -2.05 -12.73
CA ASP A 182 -18.31 -2.77 -13.65
C ASP A 182 -18.41 -4.30 -13.45
N LEU A 183 -18.49 -4.78 -12.20
CA LEU A 183 -18.77 -6.18 -11.90
C LEU A 183 -20.09 -6.65 -12.55
N GLU A 184 -21.18 -5.90 -12.39
CA GLU A 184 -22.48 -6.23 -12.99
C GLU A 184 -22.40 -6.26 -14.53
N ASN A 185 -21.73 -5.28 -15.14
CA ASN A 185 -21.50 -5.27 -16.58
C ASN A 185 -20.75 -6.53 -17.06
N LYS A 186 -19.73 -6.96 -16.31
CA LYS A 186 -18.99 -8.19 -16.60
C LYS A 186 -19.83 -9.45 -16.40
N LEU A 187 -20.75 -9.47 -15.43
CA LEU A 187 -21.69 -10.57 -15.25
C LEU A 187 -22.69 -10.68 -16.39
N ILE A 188 -23.20 -9.56 -16.90
CA ILE A 188 -24.06 -9.49 -18.08
C ILE A 188 -23.30 -10.01 -19.32
N GLU A 189 -22.06 -9.56 -19.52
CA GLU A 189 -21.19 -10.04 -20.61
C GLU A 189 -20.88 -11.55 -20.53
N ALA A 190 -20.95 -12.15 -19.34
CA ALA A 190 -20.59 -13.55 -19.06
C ALA A 190 -21.79 -14.52 -19.05
N GLN A 191 -22.98 -14.07 -19.44
CA GLN A 191 -24.19 -14.92 -19.45
C GLN A 191 -24.12 -16.08 -20.45
N ASP A 192 -23.17 -16.04 -21.40
CA ASP A 192 -22.93 -17.13 -22.36
C ASP A 192 -22.08 -18.29 -21.79
N GLN A 193 -21.66 -18.20 -20.53
CA GLN A 193 -20.87 -19.21 -19.83
C GLN A 193 -21.77 -20.16 -19.02
N ASP A 194 -21.31 -21.39 -18.79
CA ASP A 194 -22.05 -22.34 -17.94
C ASP A 194 -21.82 -22.04 -16.45
N VAL A 195 -20.60 -21.66 -16.10
CA VAL A 195 -20.20 -21.33 -14.73
C VAL A 195 -19.57 -19.95 -14.67
N ARG A 196 -20.03 -19.14 -13.72
CA ARG A 196 -19.46 -17.83 -13.37
C ARG A 196 -18.91 -17.89 -11.95
N ILE A 197 -17.68 -17.43 -11.76
CA ILE A 197 -17.05 -17.35 -10.45
C ILE A 197 -16.65 -15.91 -10.21
N ILE A 198 -17.25 -15.27 -9.21
CA ILE A 198 -16.79 -13.99 -8.69
C ILE A 198 -15.74 -14.29 -7.63
N THR A 199 -14.56 -13.70 -7.77
CA THR A 199 -13.46 -13.87 -6.82
C THR A 199 -12.94 -12.52 -6.34
N THR A 200 -12.81 -12.39 -5.02
CA THR A 200 -12.33 -11.17 -4.37
C THR A 200 -11.53 -11.51 -3.11
N ASP A 201 -10.52 -10.70 -2.77
CA ASP A 201 -10.07 -10.60 -1.39
C ASP A 201 -11.25 -10.09 -0.54
N GLY A 202 -11.43 -10.63 0.68
CA GLY A 202 -12.43 -10.12 1.63
C GLY A 202 -11.98 -8.80 2.26
N VAL A 203 -10.69 -8.70 2.55
CA VAL A 203 -10.00 -7.47 2.97
C VAL A 203 -8.72 -7.30 2.16
N PHE A 204 -8.56 -6.16 1.50
CA PHE A 204 -7.41 -5.95 0.63
C PHE A 204 -6.16 -5.53 1.41
N SER A 205 -5.05 -6.19 1.10
CA SER A 205 -3.86 -6.20 1.97
C SER A 205 -3.09 -4.87 2.08
N MET A 206 -3.25 -3.94 1.13
CA MET A 206 -2.51 -2.67 1.11
C MET A 206 -3.31 -1.53 1.75
N ASP A 207 -4.63 -1.60 1.68
CA ASP A 207 -5.54 -0.50 1.97
C ASP A 207 -6.35 -0.80 3.24
N GLY A 208 -6.57 -2.08 3.54
CA GLY A 208 -7.37 -2.52 4.69
C GLY A 208 -8.85 -2.24 4.51
N ASP A 209 -9.29 -1.92 3.30
CA ASP A 209 -10.68 -1.82 2.92
C ASP A 209 -11.28 -3.21 2.69
N VAL A 210 -12.61 -3.25 2.86
CA VAL A 210 -13.38 -4.49 2.88
C VAL A 210 -14.19 -4.56 1.59
N ALA A 211 -14.16 -5.70 0.91
CA ALA A 211 -15.00 -5.90 -0.26
C ALA A 211 -16.49 -5.75 0.13
N PRO A 212 -17.34 -5.14 -0.72
CA PRO A 212 -18.76 -4.98 -0.44
C PRO A 212 -19.52 -6.31 -0.64
N LEU A 213 -19.20 -7.33 0.17
CA LEU A 213 -19.63 -8.71 -0.04
C LEU A 213 -21.16 -8.86 -0.09
N THR A 214 -21.91 -8.04 0.64
CA THR A 214 -23.39 -8.00 0.52
C THR A 214 -23.82 -7.74 -0.92
N LYS A 215 -23.27 -6.70 -1.57
CA LYS A 215 -23.60 -6.34 -2.96
C LYS A 215 -23.08 -7.38 -3.94
N ILE A 216 -21.91 -7.95 -3.69
CA ILE A 216 -21.34 -9.02 -4.52
C ILE A 216 -22.24 -10.25 -4.49
N CYS A 217 -22.69 -10.67 -3.31
CA CYS A 217 -23.64 -11.78 -3.19
C CYS A 217 -24.99 -11.44 -3.84
N ASP A 218 -25.49 -10.20 -3.74
CA ASP A 218 -26.74 -9.79 -4.41
C ASP A 218 -26.65 -9.92 -5.94
N LEU A 219 -25.49 -9.58 -6.50
CA LEU A 219 -25.20 -9.80 -7.92
C LEU A 219 -25.03 -11.29 -8.23
N ALA A 220 -24.34 -12.04 -7.37
CA ALA A 220 -24.13 -13.47 -7.56
C ALA A 220 -25.46 -14.24 -7.63
N ASP A 221 -26.41 -13.92 -6.73
CA ASP A 221 -27.74 -14.51 -6.72
C ASP A 221 -28.53 -14.14 -7.98
N ARG A 222 -28.45 -12.88 -8.43
CA ARG A 222 -29.14 -12.39 -9.64
C ARG A 222 -28.65 -13.04 -10.93
N TYR A 223 -27.35 -13.32 -11.01
CA TYR A 223 -26.69 -13.80 -12.22
C TYR A 223 -26.21 -15.26 -12.11
N ASP A 224 -26.71 -16.02 -11.12
CA ASP A 224 -26.37 -17.42 -10.86
C ASP A 224 -24.85 -17.67 -10.93
N SER A 225 -24.14 -17.10 -9.96
CA SER A 225 -22.67 -17.12 -9.91
C SER A 225 -22.17 -17.61 -8.56
N ILE A 226 -21.01 -18.27 -8.59
CA ILE A 226 -20.31 -18.75 -7.40
C ILE A 226 -19.51 -17.59 -6.80
N VAL A 227 -19.56 -17.43 -5.47
CA VAL A 227 -18.78 -16.43 -4.74
C VAL A 227 -17.63 -17.10 -4.00
N MET A 228 -16.41 -16.75 -4.41
CA MET A 228 -15.18 -17.17 -3.73
C MET A 228 -14.48 -15.96 -3.09
N VAL A 229 -14.21 -16.04 -1.79
CA VAL A 229 -13.58 -14.97 -1.02
C VAL A 229 -12.23 -15.43 -0.46
N ASP A 230 -11.17 -14.65 -0.65
CA ASP A 230 -9.92 -14.82 0.07
C ASP A 230 -9.96 -14.03 1.39
N GLU A 231 -10.14 -14.76 2.49
CA GLU A 231 -10.26 -14.26 3.86
C GLU A 231 -8.90 -14.22 4.59
N SER A 232 -7.77 -14.31 3.88
CA SER A 232 -6.44 -14.38 4.51
C SER A 232 -6.13 -13.20 5.42
N HIS A 233 -6.67 -12.02 5.13
CA HIS A 233 -6.52 -10.81 5.95
C HIS A 233 -7.69 -10.58 6.90
N ALA A 234 -8.51 -11.57 7.21
CA ALA A 234 -9.71 -11.38 8.04
C ALA A 234 -10.01 -12.57 8.97
N THR A 235 -9.72 -13.80 8.54
CA THR A 235 -9.97 -15.01 9.35
C THR A 235 -9.25 -14.95 10.69
N GLY A 236 -10.01 -15.26 11.75
CA GLY A 236 -9.59 -15.31 13.14
C GLY A 236 -9.88 -14.04 13.93
N PHE A 237 -10.11 -12.90 13.28
CA PHE A 237 -10.18 -11.62 14.00
C PHE A 237 -11.11 -10.55 13.42
N PHE A 238 -11.58 -10.69 12.19
CA PHE A 238 -12.50 -9.73 11.60
C PHE A 238 -13.95 -10.28 11.61
N GLY A 239 -14.93 -9.39 11.78
CA GLY A 239 -16.29 -9.78 12.14
C GLY A 239 -16.48 -9.99 13.65
N LYS A 240 -17.73 -10.22 14.06
CA LYS A 240 -18.14 -10.29 15.48
C LYS A 240 -17.46 -11.43 16.25
N THR A 241 -17.18 -12.55 15.60
CA THR A 241 -16.54 -13.72 16.21
C THR A 241 -15.25 -14.13 15.49
N GLY A 242 -14.74 -13.24 14.64
CA GLY A 242 -13.50 -13.48 13.90
C GLY A 242 -13.65 -14.37 12.67
N ARG A 243 -14.88 -14.69 12.21
CA ARG A 243 -15.08 -15.58 11.06
C ARG A 243 -14.66 -14.98 9.72
N GLY A 244 -14.46 -13.67 9.67
CA GLY A 244 -13.95 -12.97 8.49
C GLY A 244 -14.85 -11.84 8.00
N ALA A 245 -14.51 -11.30 6.83
CA ALA A 245 -15.26 -10.27 6.11
C ALA A 245 -16.68 -10.75 5.79
N SER A 246 -16.85 -12.04 5.50
CA SER A 246 -18.17 -12.65 5.25
C SER A 246 -19.11 -12.51 6.46
N GLU A 247 -18.59 -12.64 7.68
CA GLU A 247 -19.36 -12.39 8.91
C GLU A 247 -19.59 -10.89 9.14
N TYR A 248 -18.57 -10.07 8.90
CA TYR A 248 -18.69 -8.62 9.00
C TYR A 248 -19.79 -8.06 8.09
N CYS A 249 -19.89 -8.57 6.87
CA CYS A 249 -20.90 -8.18 5.88
C CYS A 249 -22.23 -8.95 6.01
N ASN A 250 -22.39 -9.81 7.02
CA ASN A 250 -23.58 -10.64 7.26
C ASN A 250 -23.98 -11.53 6.06
N VAL A 251 -23.00 -12.16 5.41
CA VAL A 251 -23.20 -13.03 4.22
C VAL A 251 -22.53 -14.40 4.35
N LEU A 252 -22.29 -14.89 5.57
CA LEU A 252 -21.68 -16.21 5.81
C LEU A 252 -22.36 -17.33 5.00
N ASP A 253 -23.69 -17.33 4.95
CA ASP A 253 -24.47 -18.38 4.27
C ASP A 253 -24.60 -18.17 2.75
N ARG A 254 -24.01 -17.09 2.20
CA ARG A 254 -24.08 -16.71 0.77
C ARG A 254 -22.73 -16.76 0.06
N VAL A 255 -21.65 -17.07 0.78
CA VAL A 255 -20.32 -17.30 0.20
C VAL A 255 -20.14 -18.81 -0.01
N ASP A 256 -19.76 -19.21 -1.22
CA ASP A 256 -19.62 -20.63 -1.57
C ASP A 256 -18.29 -21.24 -1.13
N LEU A 257 -17.23 -20.43 -1.23
CA LEU A 257 -15.85 -20.85 -1.01
C LEU A 257 -15.07 -19.77 -0.30
N ILE A 258 -14.33 -20.17 0.73
CA ILE A 258 -13.41 -19.32 1.45
C ILE A 258 -12.01 -19.92 1.32
N ASN A 259 -11.08 -19.14 0.80
CA ASN A 259 -9.65 -19.42 0.95
C ASN A 259 -9.10 -18.59 2.10
N SER A 260 -8.21 -19.18 2.90
CA SER A 260 -7.50 -18.43 3.94
C SER A 260 -6.17 -19.09 4.31
N THR A 261 -5.44 -18.44 5.20
CA THR A 261 -4.05 -18.76 5.55
C THR A 261 -3.87 -19.05 7.02
N LEU A 262 -3.02 -20.04 7.32
CA LEU A 262 -2.54 -20.32 8.67
C LEU A 262 -1.30 -19.46 9.01
N GLY A 263 -0.70 -18.80 8.00
CA GLY A 263 0.53 -18.01 8.12
C GLY A 263 0.36 -16.55 8.54
N LYS A 264 -0.80 -16.14 9.08
CA LYS A 264 -1.06 -14.76 9.56
C LYS A 264 -1.62 -14.75 10.99
N ALA A 265 -2.90 -14.41 11.16
CA ALA A 265 -3.55 -14.35 12.47
C ALA A 265 -3.57 -15.70 13.19
N LEU A 266 -3.63 -16.79 12.43
CA LEU A 266 -3.83 -18.15 12.91
C LEU A 266 -2.52 -18.85 13.32
N GLY A 267 -1.67 -18.15 14.09
CA GLY A 267 -0.41 -18.66 14.60
C GLY A 267 0.82 -18.31 13.74
N GLY A 268 0.66 -17.90 12.48
CA GLY A 268 1.76 -17.32 11.71
C GLY A 268 2.83 -18.32 11.26
N SER A 269 2.51 -19.62 11.25
CA SER A 269 3.41 -20.68 10.81
C SER A 269 3.43 -20.79 9.28
N SER A 270 2.78 -21.80 8.71
CA SER A 270 2.60 -22.00 7.28
C SER A 270 1.30 -22.76 7.03
N GLY A 271 0.89 -22.88 5.76
CA GLY A 271 -0.36 -23.53 5.41
C GLY A 271 -1.47 -22.57 5.00
N GLY A 272 -2.43 -23.14 4.29
CA GLY A 272 -3.67 -22.49 3.91
C GLY A 272 -4.73 -23.54 3.63
N PHE A 273 -5.93 -23.09 3.36
CA PHE A 273 -7.06 -23.99 3.17
C PHE A 273 -8.10 -23.38 2.23
N THR A 274 -8.93 -24.26 1.69
CA THR A 274 -10.20 -23.91 1.08
C THR A 274 -11.30 -24.59 1.88
N THR A 275 -12.31 -23.84 2.32
CA THR A 275 -13.50 -24.36 2.98
C THR A 275 -14.76 -23.91 2.24
N GLY A 276 -15.80 -24.73 2.22
CA GLY A 276 -16.99 -24.49 1.42
C GLY A 276 -17.90 -25.71 1.34
N LYS A 277 -18.80 -25.71 0.36
CA LYS A 277 -19.76 -26.81 0.12
C LYS A 277 -19.06 -28.13 -0.18
N GLN A 278 -19.64 -29.25 0.25
CA GLN A 278 -19.03 -30.59 0.16
C GLN A 278 -18.57 -30.94 -1.26
N CYS A 279 -19.44 -30.74 -2.26
CA CYS A 279 -19.16 -31.09 -3.65
C CYS A 279 -17.95 -30.33 -4.22
N TYR A 280 -17.74 -29.09 -3.78
CA TYR A 280 -16.62 -28.25 -4.17
C TYR A 280 -15.31 -28.74 -3.56
N ILE A 281 -15.32 -29.05 -2.26
CA ILE A 281 -14.15 -29.57 -1.55
C ILE A 281 -13.75 -30.94 -2.09
N ASP A 282 -14.72 -31.81 -2.38
CA ASP A 282 -14.45 -33.11 -2.99
C ASP A 282 -13.84 -32.99 -4.39
N MET A 283 -14.36 -32.09 -5.23
CA MET A 283 -13.78 -31.84 -6.55
C MET A 283 -12.33 -31.39 -6.45
N LEU A 284 -12.03 -30.44 -5.55
CA LEU A 284 -10.66 -29.97 -5.31
C LEU A 284 -9.76 -31.11 -4.83
N ARG A 285 -10.25 -31.98 -3.95
CA ARG A 285 -9.51 -33.15 -3.47
C ARG A 285 -9.13 -34.13 -4.58
N GLN A 286 -9.95 -34.21 -5.65
CA GLN A 286 -9.69 -35.07 -6.81
C GLN A 286 -8.82 -34.42 -7.91
N ARG A 287 -8.77 -33.08 -7.99
CA ARG A 287 -8.21 -32.40 -9.18
C ARG A 287 -7.22 -31.28 -8.88
N SER A 288 -7.22 -30.73 -7.68
CA SER A 288 -6.32 -29.64 -7.31
C SER A 288 -4.86 -30.12 -7.35
N ARG A 289 -4.12 -29.67 -8.35
CA ARG A 289 -2.74 -30.12 -8.58
C ARG A 289 -1.82 -29.83 -7.39
N PRO A 290 -1.86 -28.66 -6.73
CA PRO A 290 -1.04 -28.42 -5.55
C PRO A 290 -1.36 -29.35 -4.37
N TYR A 291 -2.58 -29.88 -4.29
CA TYR A 291 -2.97 -30.87 -3.28
C TYR A 291 -2.47 -32.28 -3.63
N LEU A 292 -2.56 -32.67 -4.91
CA LEU A 292 -2.21 -34.01 -5.39
C LEU A 292 -0.69 -34.24 -5.52
N PHE A 293 0.07 -33.18 -5.81
CA PHE A 293 1.49 -33.28 -6.18
C PHE A 293 2.42 -32.49 -5.25
N SER A 294 1.96 -32.12 -4.06
CA SER A 294 2.79 -31.48 -3.02
C SER A 294 2.68 -32.25 -1.71
N ASN A 295 3.78 -32.29 -0.96
CA ASN A 295 3.79 -32.92 0.35
C ASN A 295 2.76 -32.28 1.29
N THR A 296 2.18 -33.10 2.14
CA THR A 296 1.24 -32.64 3.17
C THR A 296 1.90 -31.66 4.15
N LEU A 297 1.08 -30.82 4.79
CA LEU A 297 1.47 -29.99 5.93
C LEU A 297 2.19 -30.79 7.02
N ALA A 298 3.19 -30.17 7.65
CA ALA A 298 3.94 -30.80 8.73
C ALA A 298 3.04 -30.96 9.99
N PRO A 299 3.13 -32.08 10.73
CA PRO A 299 2.35 -32.30 11.94
C PRO A 299 2.44 -31.17 12.97
N ALA A 300 3.63 -30.60 13.17
CA ALA A 300 3.84 -29.46 14.06
C ALA A 300 2.94 -28.25 13.72
N VAL A 301 2.78 -27.96 12.43
CA VAL A 301 1.94 -26.88 11.92
C VAL A 301 0.47 -27.20 12.16
N VAL A 302 0.07 -28.45 11.93
CA VAL A 302 -1.30 -28.92 12.13
C VAL A 302 -1.68 -28.87 13.62
N GLY A 303 -0.79 -29.32 14.51
CA GLY A 303 -0.99 -29.28 15.96
C GLY A 303 -1.19 -27.86 16.50
N ALA A 304 -0.31 -26.93 16.13
CA ALA A 304 -0.47 -25.52 16.47
C ALA A 304 -1.79 -24.94 15.93
N SER A 305 -2.16 -25.28 14.69
CA SER A 305 -3.39 -24.76 14.06
C SER A 305 -4.66 -25.31 14.73
N ILE A 306 -4.67 -26.59 15.13
CA ILE A 306 -5.77 -27.16 15.92
C ILE A 306 -5.96 -26.35 17.21
N LYS A 307 -4.86 -26.03 17.91
CA LYS A 307 -4.91 -25.25 19.15
C LYS A 307 -5.39 -23.81 18.90
N VAL A 308 -5.04 -23.20 17.76
CA VAL A 308 -5.59 -21.89 17.36
C VAL A 308 -7.11 -21.95 17.23
N PHE A 309 -7.64 -22.90 16.45
CA PHE A 309 -9.09 -23.00 16.25
C PHE A 309 -9.83 -23.38 17.55
N ASP A 310 -9.21 -24.16 18.44
CA ASP A 310 -9.74 -24.41 19.79
C ASP A 310 -9.90 -23.11 20.61
N ILE A 311 -8.90 -22.21 20.56
CA ILE A 311 -8.98 -20.90 21.21
C ILE A 311 -10.09 -20.04 20.60
N LEU A 312 -10.13 -19.95 19.26
CA LEU A 312 -11.07 -19.10 18.53
C LEU A 312 -12.53 -19.55 18.67
N LEU A 313 -12.77 -20.86 18.78
CA LEU A 313 -14.13 -21.40 19.00
C LEU A 313 -14.63 -21.14 20.43
N LYS A 314 -13.74 -20.88 21.39
CA LYS A 314 -14.08 -20.69 22.81
C LYS A 314 -14.20 -19.22 23.23
N SER A 315 -13.50 -18.30 22.57
CA SER A 315 -13.42 -16.90 23.01
C SER A 315 -13.14 -15.92 21.87
N THR A 316 -13.66 -14.70 22.01
CA THR A 316 -13.38 -13.54 21.15
C THR A 316 -12.36 -12.57 21.75
N GLU A 317 -11.82 -12.85 22.94
CA GLU A 317 -11.02 -11.88 23.72
C GLU A 317 -9.84 -11.29 22.94
N LEU A 318 -9.10 -12.12 22.18
CA LEU A 318 -7.97 -11.63 21.38
C LEU A 318 -8.43 -10.71 20.24
N ARG A 319 -9.56 -11.03 19.62
CA ARG A 319 -10.19 -10.20 18.59
C ARG A 319 -10.68 -8.87 19.18
N ASP A 320 -11.31 -8.90 20.34
CA ASP A 320 -11.84 -7.70 21.00
C ASP A 320 -10.71 -6.77 21.45
N LYS A 321 -9.61 -7.35 21.94
CA LYS A 321 -8.39 -6.59 22.25
C LYS A 321 -7.78 -5.97 20.99
N LEU A 322 -7.73 -6.71 19.89
CA LEU A 322 -7.22 -6.20 18.61
C LEU A 322 -8.06 -5.04 18.08
N GLU A 323 -9.39 -5.16 18.10
CA GLU A 323 -10.30 -4.09 17.71
C GLU A 323 -10.05 -2.84 18.56
N LYS A 324 -10.01 -2.98 19.89
CA LYS A 324 -9.73 -1.87 20.81
C LYS A 324 -8.39 -1.20 20.51
N ASN A 325 -7.34 -1.98 20.31
CA ASN A 325 -6.01 -1.45 19.95
C ASN A 325 -6.04 -0.72 18.60
N THR A 326 -6.78 -1.25 17.63
CA THR A 326 -6.91 -0.68 16.29
C THR A 326 -7.64 0.66 16.34
N LEU A 327 -8.80 0.72 17.00
CA LEU A 327 -9.57 1.95 17.17
C LEU A 327 -8.74 3.02 17.89
N TYR A 328 -8.05 2.65 18.97
CA TYR A 328 -7.18 3.56 19.69
C TYR A 328 -6.07 4.16 18.81
N PHE A 329 -5.37 3.32 18.04
CA PHE A 329 -4.30 3.80 17.18
C PHE A 329 -4.84 4.68 16.04
N ARG A 330 -5.95 4.28 15.38
CA ARG A 330 -6.57 5.08 14.30
C ARG A 330 -7.01 6.44 14.81
N GLU A 331 -7.67 6.50 15.96
CA GLU A 331 -8.10 7.76 16.59
C GLU A 331 -6.92 8.68 16.86
N LYS A 332 -5.86 8.16 17.50
CA LYS A 332 -4.67 8.96 17.85
C LYS A 332 -3.91 9.46 16.62
N MET A 333 -3.76 8.63 15.60
CA MET A 333 -3.10 9.03 14.36
C MET A 333 -3.90 10.08 13.59
N THR A 334 -5.24 9.92 13.52
CA THR A 334 -6.13 10.92 12.91
C THR A 334 -6.06 12.24 13.65
N ASN A 335 -6.14 12.22 14.99
CA ASN A 335 -6.05 13.41 15.83
C ASN A 335 -4.67 14.10 15.74
N ALA A 336 -3.61 13.35 15.49
CA ALA A 336 -2.28 13.88 15.22
C ALA A 336 -2.15 14.56 13.84
N GLY A 337 -3.15 14.39 12.96
CA GLY A 337 -3.15 14.99 11.62
C GLY A 337 -2.54 14.12 10.52
N PHE A 338 -2.34 12.82 10.77
CA PHE A 338 -1.96 11.89 9.71
C PHE A 338 -3.13 11.63 8.77
N ASP A 339 -2.81 11.55 7.48
CA ASP A 339 -3.73 11.06 6.47
C ASP A 339 -3.73 9.52 6.49
N ILE A 340 -4.82 8.94 6.96
CA ILE A 340 -5.05 7.50 6.99
C ILE A 340 -6.33 7.17 6.22
N LEU A 341 -6.32 6.05 5.49
CA LEU A 341 -7.55 5.58 4.85
C LEU A 341 -8.60 5.25 5.92
N ALA A 342 -9.86 5.62 5.67
CA ALA A 342 -10.97 5.31 6.55
C ALA A 342 -11.20 3.80 6.64
N GLY A 343 -11.64 3.31 7.79
CA GLY A 343 -11.95 1.89 8.00
C GLY A 343 -11.74 1.43 9.44
N GLU A 344 -12.03 0.16 9.69
CA GLU A 344 -12.00 -0.46 11.02
C GLU A 344 -10.96 -1.59 11.11
N HIS A 345 -10.29 -1.89 10.00
CA HIS A 345 -9.37 -3.03 9.91
C HIS A 345 -8.03 -2.78 10.65
N PRO A 346 -7.35 -3.80 11.20
CA PRO A 346 -6.02 -3.66 11.80
C PRO A 346 -4.88 -3.23 10.86
N ILE A 347 -5.15 -3.18 9.55
CA ILE A 347 -4.26 -2.56 8.56
C ILE A 347 -4.58 -1.07 8.52
N ILE A 348 -3.60 -0.25 8.85
CA ILE A 348 -3.72 1.21 8.92
C ILE A 348 -2.70 1.80 7.95
N PRO A 349 -3.09 2.13 6.72
CA PRO A 349 -2.21 2.75 5.76
C PRO A 349 -2.06 4.23 6.08
N ILE A 350 -0.82 4.65 6.36
CA ILE A 350 -0.46 6.06 6.56
C ILE A 350 0.06 6.58 5.22
N MET A 351 -0.71 7.47 4.61
CA MET A 351 -0.48 7.93 3.25
C MET A 351 0.68 8.94 3.22
N LEU A 352 1.69 8.62 2.42
CA LEU A 352 2.87 9.47 2.19
C LEU A 352 2.99 9.93 0.74
N TYR A 353 2.29 9.25 -0.18
CA TYR A 353 2.15 9.50 -1.61
C TYR A 353 3.45 9.38 -2.43
N GLU A 354 4.60 9.74 -1.86
CA GLU A 354 5.92 9.70 -2.48
C GLU A 354 6.77 8.53 -1.93
N GLY A 355 7.41 7.80 -2.85
CA GLY A 355 8.08 6.53 -2.53
C GLY A 355 9.39 6.70 -1.76
N ARG A 356 10.17 7.75 -2.06
CA ARG A 356 11.39 8.06 -1.33
C ARG A 356 11.07 8.49 0.11
N LEU A 357 10.06 9.35 0.30
CA LEU A 357 9.56 9.73 1.61
C LEU A 357 9.13 8.50 2.42
N ALA A 358 8.42 7.55 1.82
CA ALA A 358 8.03 6.32 2.52
C ALA A 358 9.22 5.49 3.04
N ASN A 359 10.30 5.42 2.27
CA ASN A 359 11.52 4.72 2.70
C ASN A 359 12.25 5.50 3.80
N GLU A 360 12.46 6.81 3.61
CA GLU A 360 13.13 7.67 4.59
C GLU A 360 12.36 7.71 5.93
N PHE A 361 11.02 7.77 5.86
CA PHE A 361 10.15 7.71 7.03
C PHE A 361 10.31 6.38 7.78
N ALA A 362 10.30 5.24 7.07
CA ALA A 362 10.48 3.92 7.68
C ALA A 362 11.86 3.77 8.35
N ASP A 363 12.92 4.31 7.73
CA ASP A 363 14.27 4.28 8.30
C ASP A 363 14.38 5.15 9.55
N GLU A 364 13.75 6.33 9.58
CA GLU A 364 13.68 7.19 10.77
C GLU A 364 12.87 6.59 11.91
N MET A 365 11.79 5.87 11.58
CA MET A 365 11.01 5.11 12.56
C MET A 365 11.84 3.97 13.18
N LEU A 366 12.63 3.26 12.36
CA LEU A 366 13.48 2.18 12.85
C LEU A 366 14.55 2.70 13.82
N LYS A 367 15.14 3.87 13.56
CA LYS A 367 16.09 4.53 14.49
C LYS A 367 15.46 4.85 15.85
N ARG A 368 14.15 5.12 15.88
CA ARG A 368 13.35 5.34 17.10
C ARG A 368 12.84 4.04 17.73
N GLY A 369 13.26 2.90 17.19
CA GLY A 369 12.91 1.58 17.68
C GLY A 369 11.50 1.13 17.29
N ILE A 370 10.93 1.66 16.21
CA ILE A 370 9.64 1.24 15.64
C ILE A 370 9.88 0.65 14.26
N TYR A 371 9.61 -0.64 14.11
CA TYR A 371 9.80 -1.34 12.86
C TYR A 371 8.54 -1.31 12.01
N VAL A 372 8.60 -0.55 10.92
CA VAL A 372 7.57 -0.40 9.89
C VAL A 372 8.21 -0.49 8.51
N ILE A 373 7.39 -0.74 7.48
CA ILE A 373 7.83 -0.83 6.09
C ILE A 373 7.02 0.15 5.24
N GLY A 374 7.74 0.94 4.44
CA GLY A 374 7.17 1.74 3.37
C GLY A 374 6.91 0.91 2.12
N PHE A 375 5.78 1.18 1.48
CA PHE A 375 5.37 0.57 0.23
C PHE A 375 5.23 1.64 -0.84
N SER A 376 5.79 1.37 -2.02
CA SER A 376 5.74 2.22 -3.20
C SER A 376 5.66 1.35 -4.45
N TYR A 377 5.60 1.97 -5.63
CA TYR A 377 5.56 1.26 -6.90
C TYR A 377 6.71 0.22 -7.02
N PRO A 378 6.44 -1.02 -7.48
CA PRO A 378 5.20 -1.52 -8.10
C PRO A 378 4.19 -2.15 -7.13
N VAL A 379 4.41 -2.09 -5.81
CA VAL A 379 3.50 -2.74 -4.85
C VAL A 379 2.19 -2.00 -4.72
N VAL A 380 2.25 -0.67 -4.72
CA VAL A 380 1.09 0.24 -4.79
C VAL A 380 1.24 1.17 -6.00
N PRO A 381 0.16 1.78 -6.51
CA PRO A 381 0.22 2.72 -7.62
C PRO A 381 1.21 3.87 -7.38
N LYS A 382 1.71 4.47 -8.47
CA LYS A 382 2.55 5.67 -8.38
C LYS A 382 1.74 6.82 -7.78
N GLY A 383 2.37 7.55 -6.86
CA GLY A 383 1.69 8.64 -6.17
C GLY A 383 0.85 8.18 -4.98
N GLU A 384 0.87 6.90 -4.62
CA GLU A 384 0.10 6.35 -3.48
C GLU A 384 0.98 5.60 -2.47
N ALA A 385 2.24 6.01 -2.35
CA ALA A 385 3.16 5.41 -1.38
C ALA A 385 2.65 5.59 0.05
N ARG A 386 2.96 4.63 0.93
CA ARG A 386 2.41 4.59 2.29
C ARG A 386 3.25 3.77 3.24
N ILE A 387 3.15 4.04 4.54
CA ILE A 387 3.54 3.07 5.57
C ILE A 387 2.32 2.19 5.87
N ARG A 388 2.46 0.87 5.73
CA ARG A 388 1.39 -0.05 6.14
C ARG A 388 1.60 -0.50 7.58
N VAL A 389 0.92 0.17 8.51
CA VAL A 389 0.94 -0.23 9.92
C VAL A 389 -0.03 -1.39 10.14
N GLN A 390 0.39 -2.35 10.96
CA GLN A 390 -0.36 -3.54 11.29
C GLN A 390 -0.45 -3.68 12.81
N ILE A 391 -1.67 -3.55 13.33
CA ILE A 391 -1.94 -3.64 14.76
C ILE A 391 -2.13 -5.10 15.17
N SER A 392 -1.72 -5.42 16.39
CA SER A 392 -1.80 -6.74 16.99
C SER A 392 -2.50 -6.69 18.35
N ALA A 393 -3.21 -7.76 18.72
CA ALA A 393 -3.63 -8.02 20.09
C ALA A 393 -2.43 -8.16 21.05
N GLY A 394 -1.24 -8.49 20.51
CA GLY A 394 0.01 -8.54 21.26
C GLY A 394 0.56 -7.17 21.65
N HIS A 395 0.10 -6.07 21.04
CA HIS A 395 0.53 -4.72 21.43
C HIS A 395 -0.11 -4.29 22.74
N THR A 396 0.69 -3.72 23.63
CA THR A 396 0.19 -3.03 24.83
C THR A 396 -0.11 -1.57 24.53
N LYS A 397 -0.96 -0.92 25.35
CA LYS A 397 -1.23 0.51 25.19
C LYS A 397 0.05 1.36 25.22
N GLN A 398 1.00 1.04 26.09
CA GLN A 398 2.28 1.76 26.17
C GLN A 398 3.12 1.61 24.90
N GLN A 399 3.06 0.44 24.23
CA GLN A 399 3.73 0.22 22.96
C GLN A 399 3.06 1.00 21.83
N LEU A 400 1.73 1.07 21.83
CA LEU A 400 0.96 1.91 20.90
C LEU A 400 1.31 3.39 21.11
N ASP A 401 1.30 3.87 22.36
CA ASP A 401 1.66 5.25 22.71
C ASP A 401 3.07 5.59 22.21
N LYS A 402 4.07 4.74 22.48
CA LYS A 402 5.44 4.93 21.99
C LYS A 402 5.52 4.98 20.46
N ALA A 403 4.75 4.15 19.76
CA ALA A 403 4.73 4.16 18.30
C ALA A 403 4.08 5.43 17.75
N ILE A 404 2.96 5.85 18.33
CA ILE A 404 2.26 7.09 17.99
C ILE A 404 3.18 8.30 18.18
N ASP A 405 3.87 8.38 19.32
CA ASP A 405 4.81 9.47 19.62
C ASP A 405 5.95 9.50 18.57
N ALA A 406 6.54 8.35 18.26
CA ALA A 406 7.58 8.26 17.23
C ALA A 406 7.05 8.65 15.83
N PHE A 407 5.83 8.22 15.48
CA PHE A 407 5.17 8.66 14.25
C PHE A 407 5.04 10.18 14.24
N ILE A 408 4.52 10.79 15.30
CA ILE A 408 4.36 12.25 15.39
C ILE A 408 5.69 12.97 15.23
N GLU A 409 6.74 12.53 15.93
CA GLU A 409 8.08 13.11 15.82
C GLU A 409 8.62 13.06 14.39
N VAL A 410 8.57 11.88 13.75
CA VAL A 410 9.05 11.70 12.38
C VAL A 410 8.15 12.45 11.40
N GLY A 411 6.85 12.46 11.63
CA GLY A 411 5.87 13.20 10.84
C GLY A 411 6.14 14.70 10.85
N VAL A 412 6.51 15.27 11.99
CA VAL A 412 6.92 16.68 12.10
C VAL A 412 8.28 16.90 11.43
N SER A 413 9.28 16.03 11.64
CA SER A 413 10.62 16.23 11.05
C SER A 413 10.64 16.05 9.53
N THR A 414 9.81 15.15 9.01
CA THR A 414 9.61 14.91 7.56
C THR A 414 8.53 15.80 6.96
N THR A 415 7.84 16.57 7.80
CA THR A 415 6.79 17.52 7.42
C THR A 415 5.55 16.90 6.79
N THR A 416 5.36 15.61 7.07
CA THR A 416 4.18 14.83 6.74
C THR A 416 2.95 15.33 7.50
N ILE A 417 3.14 15.75 8.75
CA ILE A 417 2.09 16.34 9.58
C ILE A 417 2.54 17.67 10.18
N THR A 418 1.55 18.43 10.61
CA THR A 418 1.71 19.74 11.22
C THR A 418 1.54 19.65 12.73
N ARG A 419 2.49 20.20 13.52
CA ARG A 419 2.30 20.36 14.97
C ARG A 419 1.32 21.50 15.25
N LEU A 420 0.26 21.22 16.02
CA LEU A 420 -0.56 22.23 16.68
C LEU A 420 0.11 22.59 18.03
N GLU A 421 0.32 23.87 18.30
CA GLU A 421 0.69 24.32 19.64
C GLU A 421 -0.47 24.04 20.63
N PRO A 422 -0.19 23.85 21.94
CA PRO A 422 -1.19 23.44 22.95
C PRO A 422 -2.40 24.39 23.10
N ASN A 423 -2.30 25.60 22.56
CA ASN A 423 -3.33 26.64 22.54
C ASN A 423 -4.20 26.63 21.26
N GLY A 424 -4.03 25.66 20.35
CA GLY A 424 -4.93 25.39 19.23
C GLY A 424 -4.86 26.34 18.05
N SER A 425 -4.05 27.41 18.12
CA SER A 425 -4.13 28.56 17.20
C SER A 425 -3.14 28.56 16.03
N LYS A 426 -2.16 27.63 15.95
CA LYS A 426 -1.13 27.66 14.89
C LYS A 426 -0.88 26.28 14.26
N LYS A 427 -0.94 26.23 12.93
CA LYS A 427 -0.60 25.06 12.09
C LYS A 427 0.66 25.34 11.25
N TYR A 428 1.77 24.64 11.50
CA TYR A 428 2.98 24.62 10.66
C TYR A 428 2.96 23.62 9.47
N LEU A 429 2.94 24.08 8.22
CA LEU A 429 2.98 23.25 7.00
C LEU A 429 4.27 23.52 6.19
N ARG A 430 5.01 22.47 5.79
CA ARG A 430 6.09 22.64 4.80
C ARG A 430 5.53 22.50 3.40
N PHE A 431 6.00 23.34 2.49
CA PHE A 431 5.77 23.19 1.06
C PHE A 431 7.07 22.72 0.39
N LEU A 432 6.98 21.73 -0.49
CA LEU A 432 8.10 21.31 -1.34
C LEU A 432 8.22 22.28 -2.54
N GLU A 433 9.40 22.38 -3.15
CA GLU A 433 9.75 23.36 -4.19
C GLU A 433 8.88 23.35 -5.47
N ASN A 434 7.84 22.52 -5.57
CA ASN A 434 6.84 22.60 -6.63
C ASN A 434 5.45 22.30 -6.06
N SER A 435 4.53 23.27 -6.24
CA SER A 435 3.11 23.31 -5.88
C SER A 435 2.55 22.20 -4.97
N THR A 436 2.03 22.57 -3.79
CA THR A 436 1.40 21.64 -2.83
C THR A 436 -0.08 21.98 -2.65
N ASN A 437 -0.95 20.96 -2.63
CA ASN A 437 -2.37 21.10 -2.32
C ASN A 437 -2.60 20.74 -0.84
N PHE A 438 -3.35 21.57 -0.13
CA PHE A 438 -3.75 21.36 1.25
C PHE A 438 -5.27 21.27 1.36
N TYR A 439 -5.78 20.41 2.23
CA TYR A 439 -7.21 20.24 2.47
C TYR A 439 -7.54 20.53 3.93
N PHE A 440 -8.52 21.39 4.18
CA PHE A 440 -8.94 21.77 5.53
C PHE A 440 -10.44 21.50 5.74
N PRO A 441 -10.85 20.91 6.88
CA PRO A 441 -12.25 20.90 7.28
C PRO A 441 -12.67 22.33 7.67
N VAL A 442 -13.84 22.79 7.19
CA VAL A 442 -14.38 24.11 7.52
C VAL A 442 -15.46 23.93 8.61
N SER A 443 -15.20 24.41 9.84
CA SER A 443 -16.23 24.61 10.87
C SER A 443 -16.96 25.93 10.63
N SER A 444 -18.23 25.98 11.02
CA SER A 444 -19.12 27.12 10.80
C SER A 444 -18.72 28.36 11.59
N SER A 445 -18.52 29.46 10.85
CA SER A 445 -18.51 30.89 11.23
C SER A 445 -17.62 31.33 12.40
N GLY A 446 -16.57 32.09 12.08
CA GLY A 446 -15.88 32.99 13.02
C GLY A 446 -14.48 32.57 13.46
N ASP A 447 -13.99 31.39 13.05
CA ASP A 447 -12.67 30.92 13.45
C ASP A 447 -11.56 31.62 12.67
N GLU A 448 -10.64 32.28 13.39
CA GLU A 448 -9.32 32.68 12.88
C GLU A 448 -8.40 31.45 12.84
N ALA A 449 -7.89 31.09 11.67
CA ALA A 449 -6.87 30.05 11.55
C ALA A 449 -5.55 30.66 11.07
N ILE A 450 -4.45 30.38 11.79
CA ILE A 450 -3.11 30.77 11.38
C ILE A 450 -2.39 29.52 10.85
N ILE A 451 -1.95 29.59 9.60
CA ILE A 451 -1.15 28.56 8.94
C ILE A 451 0.25 29.10 8.68
N SER A 452 1.22 28.66 9.46
CA SER A 452 2.63 28.94 9.26
C SER A 452 3.20 28.02 8.16
N LEU A 453 3.41 28.54 6.95
CA LEU A 453 4.15 27.86 5.89
C LEU A 453 5.66 28.02 6.09
N TYR A 454 6.44 26.94 6.04
CA TYR A 454 7.90 27.03 6.09
C TYR A 454 8.59 26.27 4.97
N SER A 455 9.79 26.74 4.60
CA SER A 455 10.78 26.06 3.76
C SER A 455 12.14 26.10 4.44
N ASP A 456 13.16 25.51 3.82
CA ASP A 456 14.53 25.53 4.35
C ASP A 456 15.11 26.97 4.44
N THR A 457 14.45 27.96 3.82
CA THR A 457 14.93 29.35 3.72
C THR A 457 13.93 30.41 4.23
N CYS A 458 12.64 30.10 4.37
CA CYS A 458 11.60 31.08 4.68
C CYS A 458 10.51 30.54 5.62
N LEU A 459 9.92 31.45 6.42
CA LEU A 459 8.70 31.22 7.21
C LEU A 459 7.65 32.29 6.83
N PHE A 460 6.43 31.86 6.54
CA PHE A 460 5.28 32.70 6.23
C PHE A 460 4.11 32.33 7.14
N ASP A 461 3.41 33.31 7.70
CA ASP A 461 2.12 33.05 8.33
C ASP A 461 0.99 33.43 7.35
N LEU A 462 0.09 32.50 7.09
CA LEU A 462 -1.18 32.69 6.38
C LEU A 462 -2.30 32.83 7.40
N TYR A 463 -2.98 33.96 7.39
CA TYR A 463 -4.12 34.20 8.27
C TYR A 463 -5.42 33.97 7.48
N PHE A 464 -6.33 33.19 8.05
CA PHE A 464 -7.66 32.94 7.52
C PHE A 464 -8.71 33.52 8.46
N THR A 465 -9.62 34.30 7.90
CA THR A 465 -10.88 34.70 8.57
C THR A 465 -12.04 34.19 7.73
N THR A 466 -12.99 33.50 8.37
CA THR A 466 -14.27 33.15 7.74
C THR A 466 -15.31 34.18 8.17
N GLY A 467 -15.57 35.18 7.31
CA GLY A 467 -16.54 36.23 7.59
C GLY A 467 -17.37 36.58 6.36
N MET A 468 -18.70 36.66 6.53
CA MET A 468 -19.54 37.49 5.66
C MET A 468 -19.40 38.91 6.19
N ASP A 469 -18.51 39.73 5.64
CA ASP A 469 -18.68 41.19 5.60
C ASP A 469 -17.59 41.84 4.74
N TYR A 470 -18.00 42.82 3.94
CA TYR A 470 -17.15 43.61 3.04
C TYR A 470 -16.50 44.78 3.80
N PRO A 471 -15.18 45.04 3.64
CA PRO A 471 -14.62 46.33 4.03
C PRO A 471 -14.85 47.36 2.93
N THR A 472 -15.56 48.43 3.28
CA THR A 472 -15.54 49.72 2.58
C THR A 472 -14.18 50.39 2.71
N GLU A 473 -13.79 51.14 1.67
CA GLU A 473 -12.49 51.80 1.48
C GLU A 473 -12.06 52.70 2.66
N SER A 474 -10.79 52.58 3.09
CA SER A 474 -9.88 53.72 3.33
C SER A 474 -8.44 53.27 3.65
N ASP A 475 -7.51 53.86 2.90
CA ASP A 475 -6.09 54.19 3.11
C ASP A 475 -5.03 53.19 3.63
N ASP A 476 -3.99 53.11 2.79
CA ASP A 476 -2.58 52.74 2.92
C ASP A 476 -2.15 51.30 3.33
N ASP A 477 -1.22 50.79 2.49
CA ASP A 477 -0.41 49.57 2.62
C ASP A 477 -1.06 48.18 2.55
N LYS A 478 -1.79 47.85 1.46
CA LYS A 478 -2.07 46.45 1.08
C LYS A 478 -2.04 46.17 -0.44
N LEU A 479 -1.29 45.13 -0.83
CA LEU A 479 -1.27 44.56 -2.18
C LEU A 479 -2.69 44.12 -2.61
N LYS A 480 -3.21 44.70 -3.70
CA LYS A 480 -4.47 44.31 -4.35
C LYS A 480 -4.28 43.04 -5.19
N LEU A 481 -5.06 41.99 -4.91
CA LEU A 481 -5.30 40.86 -5.82
C LEU A 481 -6.63 41.08 -6.54
N SER A 482 -6.58 41.21 -7.87
CA SER A 482 -7.74 41.47 -8.72
C SER A 482 -8.63 40.24 -8.92
N LYS A 483 -9.95 40.46 -8.84
CA LYS A 483 -11.06 39.50 -8.96
C LYS A 483 -11.15 38.78 -10.31
N THR A 484 -11.55 37.51 -10.26
CA THR A 484 -12.51 36.92 -11.23
C THR A 484 -13.52 36.04 -10.47
N GLN A 485 -14.78 36.46 -10.50
CA GLN A 485 -15.94 35.84 -9.84
C GLN A 485 -16.44 34.58 -10.58
N LYS A 486 -16.87 33.56 -9.82
CA LYS A 486 -18.29 33.13 -9.74
C LYS A 486 -18.54 32.12 -8.59
N SER A 487 -19.32 32.61 -7.61
CA SER A 487 -20.26 31.96 -6.66
C SER A 487 -19.82 30.88 -5.63
N HIS A 488 -19.87 31.34 -4.36
CA HIS A 488 -20.42 30.70 -3.14
C HIS A 488 -19.55 29.83 -2.23
N ALA A 489 -18.53 30.47 -1.64
CA ALA A 489 -18.25 30.64 -0.20
C ALA A 489 -17.03 31.59 -0.16
N CYS A 490 -17.26 32.88 0.05
CA CYS A 490 -16.24 33.90 -0.22
C CYS A 490 -15.30 34.03 0.98
N LEU A 491 -14.03 33.64 0.83
CA LEU A 491 -12.95 34.03 1.74
C LEU A 491 -12.83 35.56 1.72
N SER A 492 -12.88 36.19 2.90
CA SER A 492 -12.84 37.64 3.04
C SER A 492 -11.43 38.22 2.91
N THR A 493 -10.38 37.51 3.33
CA THR A 493 -9.00 38.01 3.25
C THR A 493 -7.96 36.90 3.43
N ILE A 494 -6.92 36.88 2.60
CA ILE A 494 -5.66 36.14 2.85
C ILE A 494 -4.57 37.19 3.02
N SER A 495 -3.99 37.30 4.21
CA SER A 495 -2.79 38.12 4.45
C SER A 495 -1.57 37.22 4.62
N LEU A 496 -0.49 37.59 3.93
CA LEU A 496 0.82 36.93 3.97
C LEU A 496 1.77 37.82 4.77
N GLU A 497 2.33 37.31 5.85
CA GLU A 497 3.36 37.99 6.63
C GLU A 497 4.65 37.18 6.58
N LYS A 498 5.72 37.76 6.02
CA LYS A 498 7.05 37.13 5.93
C LYS A 498 7.80 37.39 7.24
N LYS A 499 8.10 36.33 8.01
CA LYS A 499 8.68 36.50 9.36
C LYS A 499 10.20 36.49 9.42
N GLU A 500 10.90 35.66 8.64
CA GLU A 500 12.37 35.58 8.70
C GLU A 500 12.97 34.85 7.48
N THR A 501 14.20 35.23 7.11
CA THR A 501 15.06 34.50 6.14
C THR A 501 16.34 34.04 6.82
N LYS A 502 16.59 32.72 6.85
CA LYS A 502 17.90 32.18 7.21
C LYS A 502 18.78 32.21 5.95
N ASN A 503 19.59 33.26 5.86
CA ASN A 503 20.54 33.65 4.80
C ASN A 503 20.11 34.90 4.03
N ASN A 504 21.00 35.89 3.98
CA ASN A 504 20.90 37.15 3.23
C ASN A 504 20.86 36.98 1.70
N ALA A 505 20.35 35.86 1.17
CA ALA A 505 20.02 35.73 -0.23
C ALA A 505 18.63 36.34 -0.46
N GLN A 506 18.55 37.43 -1.22
CA GLN A 506 17.29 37.94 -1.76
C GLN A 506 16.70 36.94 -2.76
N ILE A 507 16.09 35.87 -2.26
CA ILE A 507 15.17 35.04 -3.03
C ILE A 507 13.79 35.62 -2.75
N ALA A 508 13.26 36.38 -3.70
CA ALA A 508 11.85 36.68 -3.72
C ALA A 508 11.13 35.38 -4.12
N GLN A 509 10.39 34.78 -3.19
CA GLN A 509 9.50 33.68 -3.49
C GLN A 509 8.10 34.28 -3.63
N LEU A 510 7.51 34.19 -4.83
CA LEU A 510 6.10 34.53 -5.02
C LEU A 510 5.26 33.30 -4.66
N LEU A 511 4.40 33.46 -3.66
CA LEU A 511 3.41 32.46 -3.26
C LEU A 511 2.08 32.79 -3.95
N TYR A 512 1.64 31.94 -4.87
CA TYR A 512 0.27 31.98 -5.38
C TYR A 512 -0.59 31.04 -4.55
N VAL A 513 -1.57 31.60 -3.85
CA VAL A 513 -2.55 30.83 -3.09
C VAL A 513 -3.87 30.85 -3.87
N THR A 514 -4.34 29.67 -4.27
CA THR A 514 -5.66 29.51 -4.89
C THR A 514 -6.49 28.61 -3.99
N SER A 515 -7.75 28.94 -3.77
CA SER A 515 -8.65 28.12 -2.96
C SER A 515 -9.86 27.63 -3.76
N LYS A 516 -10.34 26.44 -3.42
CA LYS A 516 -11.57 25.85 -3.96
C LYS A 516 -12.30 25.11 -2.85
N THR A 517 -13.56 25.47 -2.62
CA THR A 517 -14.43 24.77 -1.67
C THR A 517 -15.05 23.57 -2.36
N ASP A 518 -14.97 22.38 -1.74
CA ASP A 518 -15.69 21.19 -2.14
C ASP A 518 -16.94 21.04 -1.25
N ASN A 519 -18.10 21.32 -1.84
CA ASN A 519 -19.38 21.31 -1.15
C ASN A 519 -19.89 19.90 -0.83
N THR A 520 -19.27 18.84 -1.37
CA THR A 520 -19.65 17.45 -1.05
C THR A 520 -18.93 16.91 0.18
N THR A 521 -17.73 17.42 0.47
CA THR A 521 -16.90 16.98 1.61
C THR A 521 -16.78 18.02 2.71
N ASN A 522 -17.33 19.22 2.51
CA ASN A 522 -17.22 20.37 3.41
C ASN A 522 -15.74 20.77 3.67
N ARG A 523 -14.89 20.63 2.64
CA ARG A 523 -13.45 20.87 2.70
C ARG A 523 -13.06 22.07 1.85
N LEU A 524 -12.12 22.88 2.35
CA LEU A 524 -11.45 23.92 1.59
C LEU A 524 -10.13 23.36 1.05
N ALA A 525 -9.99 23.27 -0.26
CA ALA A 525 -8.73 22.96 -0.93
C ALA A 525 -7.95 24.26 -1.16
N ILE A 526 -6.71 24.33 -0.69
CA ILE A 526 -5.81 25.47 -0.90
C ILE A 526 -4.59 24.96 -1.65
N LYS A 527 -4.39 25.44 -2.87
CA LYS A 527 -3.18 25.19 -3.65
C LYS A 527 -2.23 26.37 -3.48
N VAL A 528 -1.07 26.08 -2.92
CA VAL A 528 0.04 27.03 -2.76
C VAL A 528 1.08 26.70 -3.81
N THR A 529 1.32 27.62 -4.74
CA THR A 529 2.37 27.51 -5.76
C THR A 529 3.49 28.47 -5.41
N VAL A 530 4.68 27.93 -5.19
CA VAL A 530 5.88 28.72 -4.91
C VAL A 530 6.61 28.90 -6.22
N GLN A 531 6.73 30.13 -6.68
CA GLN A 531 7.56 30.47 -7.81
C GLN A 531 8.85 31.09 -7.27
N GLN A 532 9.98 30.38 -7.44
CA GLN A 532 11.29 30.99 -7.24
C GLN A 532 11.48 32.05 -8.33
N THR A 533 11.45 33.33 -7.95
CA THR A 533 12.11 34.34 -8.78
C THR A 533 13.57 34.36 -8.36
N THR A 534 14.42 33.77 -9.19
CA THR A 534 15.84 34.12 -9.18
C THR A 534 15.89 35.62 -9.46
N ASN A 535 16.49 36.38 -8.55
CA ASN A 535 16.58 37.81 -8.67
C ASN A 535 17.29 38.13 -9.99
N ILE A 536 16.53 38.67 -10.93
CA ILE A 536 17.01 39.14 -12.20
C ILE A 536 17.69 40.48 -11.92
N GLU A 537 18.98 40.47 -11.59
CA GLU A 537 19.89 41.53 -12.06
C GLU A 537 20.32 41.25 -13.51
N LYS A 538 19.33 40.97 -14.37
CA LYS A 538 19.51 40.76 -15.81
C LYS A 538 18.41 41.37 -16.69
N THR A 539 17.59 42.30 -16.18
CA THR A 539 16.62 43.04 -17.03
C THR A 539 17.08 44.44 -17.40
N THR A 540 18.11 44.97 -16.76
CA THR A 540 18.87 46.11 -17.29
C THR A 540 20.11 45.64 -18.03
N ALA A 541 20.84 44.62 -17.56
CA ALA A 541 22.02 44.12 -18.26
C ALA A 541 21.71 43.38 -19.56
N SER A 542 20.65 42.56 -19.68
CA SER A 542 20.34 41.88 -20.95
C SER A 542 19.76 42.82 -21.99
N LEU A 543 18.96 43.82 -21.56
CA LEU A 543 18.45 44.85 -22.47
C LEU A 543 19.58 45.80 -22.90
N VAL A 544 20.46 46.21 -21.98
CA VAL A 544 21.62 47.06 -22.28
C VAL A 544 22.66 46.29 -23.10
N ILE A 545 22.94 45.02 -22.82
CA ILE A 545 23.84 44.19 -23.63
C ILE A 545 23.23 43.89 -25.00
N SER A 546 21.91 43.68 -25.10
CA SER A 546 21.24 43.51 -26.40
C SER A 546 21.19 44.81 -27.20
N VAL A 547 20.97 45.96 -26.55
CA VAL A 547 20.99 47.30 -27.17
C VAL A 547 22.43 47.71 -27.54
N ILE A 548 23.43 47.36 -26.73
CA ILE A 548 24.86 47.58 -27.03
C ILE A 548 25.30 46.63 -28.16
N LEU A 549 24.89 45.37 -28.18
CA LEU A 549 25.16 44.44 -29.28
C LEU A 549 24.44 44.88 -30.57
N LEU A 550 23.21 45.39 -30.48
CA LEU A 550 22.50 45.96 -31.64
C LEU A 550 23.21 47.23 -32.14
N ALA A 551 23.65 48.12 -31.24
CA ALA A 551 24.39 49.33 -31.58
C ALA A 551 25.76 49.02 -32.17
N ILE A 552 26.48 48.01 -31.65
CA ILE A 552 27.74 47.51 -32.19
C ILE A 552 27.51 46.85 -33.56
N CYS A 553 26.45 46.05 -33.73
CA CYS A 553 26.08 45.49 -35.04
C CYS A 553 25.72 46.59 -36.05
N CYS A 554 24.96 47.62 -35.65
CA CYS A 554 24.65 48.77 -36.51
C CYS A 554 25.90 49.59 -36.84
N LEU A 555 26.82 49.77 -35.89
CA LEU A 555 28.09 50.47 -36.11
C LEU A 555 29.03 49.66 -37.02
N ILE A 556 29.13 48.34 -36.83
CA ILE A 556 29.88 47.44 -37.72
C ILE A 556 29.24 47.43 -39.11
N THR A 557 27.91 47.42 -39.21
CA THR A 557 27.21 47.48 -40.50
C THR A 557 27.41 48.83 -41.18
N MET A 558 27.38 49.96 -40.46
CA MET A 558 27.74 51.27 -41.00
C MET A 558 29.22 51.35 -41.41
N ILE A 559 30.14 50.79 -40.62
CA ILE A 559 31.57 50.74 -40.97
C ILE A 559 31.76 49.87 -42.21
N ILE A 560 31.10 48.72 -42.33
CA ILE A 560 31.13 47.86 -43.51
C ILE A 560 30.52 48.58 -44.71
N ILE A 561 29.40 49.29 -44.56
CA ILE A 561 28.78 50.07 -45.64
C ILE A 561 29.66 51.25 -46.06
N VAL A 562 30.31 51.95 -45.12
CA VAL A 562 31.27 53.02 -45.41
C VAL A 562 32.56 52.47 -46.02
N PHE A 563 33.02 51.29 -45.62
CA PHE A 563 34.20 50.63 -46.17
C PHE A 563 33.93 50.03 -47.56
N LEU A 564 32.73 49.51 -47.80
CA LEU A 564 32.27 49.04 -49.11
C LEU A 564 31.88 50.20 -50.04
N SER A 565 31.38 51.31 -49.51
CA SER A 565 31.13 52.56 -50.26
C SER A 565 32.41 53.31 -50.58
N ARG A 566 33.47 53.19 -49.76
CA ARG A 566 34.84 53.66 -50.07
C ARG A 566 35.66 52.68 -50.93
N LYS A 567 35.24 51.42 -51.05
CA LYS A 567 35.80 50.44 -52.02
C LYS A 567 35.02 50.35 -53.34
N GLY A 568 34.15 51.32 -53.60
CA GLY A 568 33.71 51.66 -54.96
C GLY A 568 34.79 52.37 -55.78
N ASN A 569 36.03 51.88 -55.76
CA ASN A 569 37.07 52.13 -56.75
C ASN A 569 38.33 51.34 -56.36
N THR A 570 38.44 50.11 -56.90
CA THR A 570 39.66 49.36 -57.29
C THR A 570 39.50 47.85 -57.05
N ASP A 571 39.36 47.17 -58.17
CA ASP A 571 39.69 45.78 -58.52
C ASP A 571 39.28 44.56 -57.67
N ARG A 572 38.31 43.86 -58.28
CA ARG A 572 38.22 42.41 -58.52
C ARG A 572 39.52 41.61 -58.29
N LYS A 573 39.45 40.60 -57.40
CA LYS A 573 39.85 39.17 -57.59
C LYS A 573 40.29 38.52 -56.27
N ARG A 574 39.37 37.82 -55.60
CA ARG A 574 39.44 36.42 -55.13
C ARG A 574 38.36 36.16 -54.10
#